data_AF-A0A7S4B9H7-F1
#
_entry.id   AF-A0A7S4B9H7-F1
#
_cell.length_a   1.000
_cell.length_b   1.000
_cell.length_c   1.000
_cell.angle_alpha   90.00
_cell.angle_beta   90.00
_cell.angle_gamma   90.00
#
_symmetry.space_group_name_H-M   'P 1'
#
loop_
_entity.id
_entity.type
_entity.pdbx_description
1 polymer ?
#
loop_
_entity_poly.entity_id
_entity_poly.type
_entity_poly.pdbx_seq_one_letter_code
_entity_poly.pdbx_strand_id
1 'polypeptide(L)'
;ATAAAEPPPPSSSLSTALLDRCESIARNETYRELWFDFRHITDELVFYGMKAQTSHFVSPLANLCYKMLFRNDVFDVFNGSLSKHRRLFPPGTEPRSFPPPLLPWVKQLSYFLMHFPDVHSGIDPLRRLETNLLSRSIPASIPFQPEMLLCRSSSKMSQSSR
;
A
#
# COMPACT_ATOMS: atom_id res chain seq x y z
N ALA A 1 -0.01 52.56 15.73
CA ALA A 1 -0.42 51.62 14.69
C ALA A 1 0.34 50.32 14.92
N THR A 2 -0.26 49.41 15.69
CA THR A 2 0.40 48.18 16.13
C THR A 2 -0.14 47.07 15.25
N ALA A 3 0.70 46.57 14.34
CA ALA A 3 0.36 45.46 13.45
C ALA A 3 0.21 44.19 14.30
N ALA A 4 -1.02 43.73 14.49
CA ALA A 4 -1.32 42.45 15.10
C ALA A 4 -0.87 41.35 14.15
N ALA A 5 0.23 40.67 14.49
CA ALA A 5 0.67 39.47 13.82
C ALA A 5 -0.35 38.35 14.10
N GLU A 6 -1.00 37.87 13.05
CA GLU A 6 -1.95 36.76 13.10
C GLU A 6 -1.23 35.47 13.55
N PRO A 7 -1.75 34.72 14.53
CA PRO A 7 -1.15 33.48 14.98
C PRO A 7 -1.24 32.39 13.88
N PRO A 8 -0.19 31.57 13.68
CA PRO A 8 -0.21 30.50 12.69
C PRO A 8 -1.27 29.43 13.03
N PRO A 9 -1.91 28.81 12.03
CA PRO A 9 -2.96 27.82 12.25
C PRO A 9 -2.43 26.59 13.03
N PRO A 10 -3.23 26.03 13.94
CA PRO A 10 -2.81 24.89 14.75
C PRO A 10 -2.63 23.64 13.87
N SER A 11 -1.46 23.02 13.96
CA SER A 11 -1.03 21.80 13.26
C SER A 11 -1.95 20.58 13.46
N SER A 12 -2.81 20.60 14.49
CA SER A 12 -3.86 19.60 14.72
C SER A 12 -4.94 19.60 13.63
N SER A 13 -5.31 20.78 13.10
CA SER A 13 -6.36 20.92 12.08
C SER A 13 -6.02 20.19 10.76
N LEU A 14 -4.75 20.23 10.36
CA LEU A 14 -4.25 19.57 9.15
C LEU A 14 -4.26 18.04 9.28
N SER A 15 -3.93 17.53 10.47
CA SER A 15 -3.92 16.09 10.73
C SER A 15 -5.34 15.51 10.69
N THR A 16 -6.31 16.24 11.26
CA THR A 16 -7.74 15.88 11.20
C THR A 16 -8.28 15.94 9.77
N ALA A 17 -7.97 17.00 9.01
CA ALA A 17 -8.41 17.13 7.62
C ALA A 17 -7.85 16.01 6.71
N LEU A 18 -6.62 15.55 6.94
CA LEU A 18 -6.06 14.40 6.22
C LEU A 18 -6.74 13.08 6.59
N LEU A 19 -7.10 12.91 7.86
CA LEU A 19 -7.82 11.72 8.34
C LEU A 19 -9.22 11.64 7.71
N ASP A 20 -9.97 12.75 7.75
CA ASP A 20 -11.30 12.86 7.14
C ASP A 20 -11.25 12.59 5.63
N ARG A 21 -10.20 13.10 4.96
CA ARG A 21 -9.98 12.84 3.54
C ARG A 21 -9.66 11.37 3.25
N CYS A 22 -8.89 10.71 4.12
CA CYS A 22 -8.63 9.27 4.02
C CYS A 22 -9.91 8.44 4.22
N GLU A 23 -10.76 8.82 5.17
CA GLU A 23 -12.05 8.17 5.38
C GLU A 23 -12.98 8.34 4.18
N SER A 24 -13.02 9.54 3.59
CA SER A 24 -13.79 9.81 2.37
C SER A 24 -13.36 8.91 1.20
N ILE A 25 -12.03 8.72 1.02
CA ILE A 25 -11.49 7.81 -0.01
C ILE A 25 -11.92 6.37 0.26
N ALA A 26 -11.85 5.91 1.51
CA ALA A 26 -12.21 4.53 1.86
C ALA A 26 -13.69 4.21 1.62
N ARG A 27 -14.57 5.23 1.66
CA ARG A 27 -16.01 5.09 1.39
C ARG A 27 -16.37 5.22 -0.09
N ASN A 28 -15.42 5.59 -0.95
CA ASN A 28 -15.65 5.75 -2.38
C ASN A 28 -15.85 4.37 -3.05
N GLU A 29 -16.90 4.23 -3.87
CA GLU A 29 -17.21 2.98 -4.58
C GLU A 29 -16.13 2.61 -5.60
N THR A 30 -15.64 3.58 -6.38
CA THR A 30 -14.55 3.38 -7.35
C THR A 30 -13.27 2.86 -6.68
N TYR A 31 -12.97 3.32 -5.47
CA TYR A 31 -11.84 2.81 -4.70
C TYR A 31 -12.01 1.33 -4.31
N ARG A 32 -13.24 0.93 -3.96
CA ARG A 32 -13.58 -0.46 -3.59
C ARG A 32 -13.58 -1.39 -4.79
N GLU A 33 -14.13 -0.95 -5.91
CA GLU A 33 -14.10 -1.69 -7.19
C GLU A 33 -12.67 -1.89 -7.65
N LEU A 34 -11.87 -0.81 -7.68
CA LEU A 34 -10.45 -0.88 -8.03
C LEU A 34 -9.70 -1.86 -7.13
N TRP A 35 -9.99 -1.88 -5.83
CA TRP A 35 -9.37 -2.82 -4.90
C TRP A 35 -9.71 -4.28 -5.23
N PHE A 36 -10.98 -4.54 -5.56
CA PHE A 36 -11.42 -5.88 -5.94
C PHE A 36 -10.73 -6.37 -7.22
N ASP A 37 -10.76 -5.56 -8.27
CA ASP A 37 -10.13 -5.88 -9.55
C ASP A 37 -8.62 -6.08 -9.38
N PHE A 38 -7.99 -5.18 -8.64
CA PHE A 38 -6.55 -5.24 -8.42
C PHE A 38 -6.12 -6.49 -7.63
N ARG A 39 -6.90 -6.86 -6.61
CA ARG A 39 -6.67 -8.09 -5.86
C ARG A 39 -6.77 -9.31 -6.78
N HIS A 40 -7.83 -9.38 -7.59
CA HIS A 40 -8.02 -10.46 -8.55
C HIS A 40 -6.86 -10.55 -9.56
N ILE A 41 -6.46 -9.42 -10.15
CA ILE A 41 -5.32 -9.37 -11.08
C ILE A 41 -4.03 -9.83 -10.41
N THR A 42 -3.79 -9.44 -9.16
CA THR A 42 -2.60 -9.87 -8.42
C THR A 42 -2.60 -11.38 -8.19
N ASP A 43 -3.75 -11.95 -7.81
CA ASP A 43 -3.88 -13.40 -7.59
C ASP A 43 -3.64 -14.18 -8.90
N GLU A 44 -4.15 -13.69 -10.04
CA GLU A 44 -3.86 -14.27 -11.36
C GLU A 44 -2.37 -14.15 -11.72
N LEU A 45 -1.73 -13.00 -11.44
CA LEU A 45 -0.29 -12.83 -11.67
C LEU A 45 0.54 -13.83 -10.84
N VAL A 46 0.17 -14.07 -9.59
CA VAL A 46 0.79 -15.11 -8.76
C VAL A 46 0.55 -16.49 -9.37
N PHE A 47 -0.69 -16.82 -9.70
CA PHE A 47 -1.07 -18.12 -10.25
C PHE A 47 -0.31 -18.45 -11.55
N TYR A 48 -0.24 -17.50 -12.49
CA TYR A 48 0.52 -17.68 -13.73
C TYR A 48 2.03 -17.58 -13.52
N GLY A 49 2.49 -16.83 -12.53
CA GLY A 49 3.92 -16.71 -12.24
C GLY A 49 4.51 -17.97 -11.63
N MET A 50 3.70 -18.74 -10.90
CA MET A 50 4.06 -20.06 -10.38
C MET A 50 4.13 -21.14 -11.48
N LYS A 51 3.61 -20.89 -12.69
CA LYS A 51 3.72 -21.83 -13.81
C LYS A 51 5.02 -21.58 -14.58
N ALA A 52 5.82 -22.64 -14.75
CA ALA A 52 7.16 -22.57 -15.35
C ALA A 52 7.20 -21.95 -16.77
N GLN A 53 6.12 -22.10 -17.55
CA GLN A 53 6.07 -21.60 -18.93
C GLN A 53 5.73 -20.10 -19.02
N THR A 54 5.10 -19.50 -18.01
CA THR A 54 4.60 -18.11 -18.06
C THR A 54 5.30 -17.17 -17.08
N SER A 55 6.18 -17.69 -16.23
CA SER A 55 6.89 -16.93 -15.18
C SER A 55 7.62 -15.69 -15.70
N HIS A 56 8.23 -15.77 -16.90
CA HIS A 56 9.01 -14.69 -17.49
C HIS A 56 8.18 -13.46 -17.89
N PHE A 57 6.87 -13.60 -18.12
CA PHE A 57 5.98 -12.47 -18.44
C PHE A 57 5.42 -11.78 -17.21
N VAL A 58 5.40 -12.47 -16.06
CA VAL A 58 4.76 -11.96 -14.85
C VAL A 58 5.48 -10.74 -14.30
N SER A 59 6.79 -10.69 -14.37
CA SER A 59 7.56 -9.56 -13.87
C SER A 59 7.30 -8.25 -14.63
N PRO A 60 7.40 -8.20 -15.97
CA PRO A 60 7.01 -7.01 -16.74
C PRO A 60 5.55 -6.59 -16.51
N LEU A 61 4.62 -7.55 -16.45
CA LEU A 61 3.19 -7.30 -16.24
C LEU A 61 2.91 -6.74 -14.85
N ALA A 62 3.52 -7.32 -13.80
CA ALA A 62 3.38 -6.84 -12.44
C ALA A 62 3.96 -5.41 -12.32
N ASN A 63 5.17 -5.18 -12.85
CA ASN A 63 5.77 -3.85 -12.87
C ASN A 63 4.86 -2.81 -13.54
N LEU A 64 4.23 -3.16 -14.67
CA LEU A 64 3.27 -2.28 -15.34
C LEU A 64 2.01 -2.06 -14.50
N CYS A 65 1.43 -3.13 -13.98
CA CYS A 65 0.18 -3.10 -13.20
C CYS A 65 0.32 -2.23 -11.95
N TYR A 66 1.34 -2.47 -11.11
CA TYR A 66 1.59 -1.66 -9.92
C TYR A 66 1.97 -0.21 -10.28
N LYS A 67 2.73 0.00 -11.36
CA LYS A 67 3.04 1.37 -11.82
C LYS A 67 1.78 2.12 -12.25
N MET A 68 0.84 1.47 -12.92
CA MET A 68 -0.44 2.08 -13.30
C MET A 68 -1.32 2.33 -12.08
N LEU A 69 -1.39 1.39 -11.15
CA LEU A 69 -2.17 1.52 -9.93
C LEU A 69 -1.76 2.78 -9.14
N PHE A 70 -0.47 2.91 -8.82
CA PHE A 70 0.01 4.04 -8.01
C PHE A 70 0.12 5.36 -8.79
N ARG A 71 -0.25 5.38 -10.07
CA ARG A 71 -0.43 6.60 -10.87
C ARG A 71 -1.88 7.06 -10.92
N ASN A 72 -2.82 6.30 -10.36
CA ASN A 72 -4.22 6.67 -10.32
C ASN A 72 -4.44 7.83 -9.33
N ASP A 73 -5.27 8.80 -9.70
CA ASP A 73 -5.59 10.01 -8.94
C ASP A 73 -6.08 9.72 -7.51
N VAL A 74 -6.69 8.55 -7.28
CA VAL A 74 -7.12 8.14 -5.93
C VAL A 74 -5.92 8.01 -4.97
N PHE A 75 -4.72 7.75 -5.50
CA PHE A 75 -3.48 7.73 -4.73
C PHE A 75 -2.75 9.08 -4.67
N ASP A 76 -3.20 10.10 -5.39
CA ASP A 76 -2.61 11.44 -5.32
C ASP A 76 -2.73 12.07 -3.94
N VAL A 77 -3.70 11.65 -3.12
CA VAL A 77 -3.79 12.12 -1.72
C VAL A 77 -2.63 11.57 -0.89
N PHE A 78 -2.13 10.38 -1.23
CA PHE A 78 -0.96 9.75 -0.59
C PHE A 78 0.37 10.16 -1.25
N ASN A 79 0.34 10.56 -2.52
CA ASN A 79 1.53 11.00 -3.29
C ASN A 79 1.76 12.52 -3.24
N GLY A 80 0.70 13.33 -3.23
CA GLY A 80 0.72 14.79 -3.33
C GLY A 80 1.20 15.50 -2.06
N SER A 81 1.13 14.83 -0.90
CA SER A 81 1.71 15.35 0.37
C SER A 81 3.23 15.14 0.49
N LEU A 82 3.93 14.67 -0.57
CA LEU A 82 5.40 14.48 -0.51
C LEU A 82 6.19 15.65 -1.09
N SER A 83 5.61 16.39 -2.03
CA SER A 83 6.34 17.42 -2.77
C SER A 83 5.84 18.83 -2.49
N LYS A 84 4.55 19.00 -2.16
CA LYS A 84 3.97 20.32 -1.86
C LYS A 84 3.87 20.62 -0.36
N HIS A 85 3.62 19.62 0.48
CA HIS A 85 3.52 19.82 1.94
C HIS A 85 4.87 19.85 2.68
N ARG A 86 5.95 19.33 2.08
CA ARG A 86 7.30 19.38 2.65
C ARG A 86 7.86 20.81 2.82
N ARG A 87 7.17 21.83 2.28
CA ARG A 87 7.49 23.25 2.47
C ARG A 87 6.55 23.97 3.45
N LEU A 88 5.49 23.33 3.90
CA LEU A 88 4.46 23.93 4.78
C LEU A 88 4.54 23.42 6.22
N PHE A 89 5.24 22.32 6.48
CA PHE A 89 5.48 21.82 7.83
C PHE A 89 6.88 22.22 8.32
N PRO A 90 6.99 22.80 9.53
CA PRO A 90 8.27 22.98 10.20
C PRO A 90 8.96 21.63 10.39
N PRO A 91 10.30 21.56 10.32
CA PRO A 91 11.04 20.34 10.63
C PRO A 91 10.73 19.92 12.09
N GLY A 92 9.95 18.85 12.26
CA GLY A 92 9.60 18.31 13.59
C GLY A 92 8.13 17.98 13.82
N THR A 93 7.20 18.44 12.97
CA THR A 93 5.74 18.25 13.14
C THR A 93 5.08 17.66 11.90
N GLU A 94 5.56 16.50 11.46
CA GLU A 94 4.88 15.73 10.41
C GLU A 94 3.93 14.71 11.06
N PRO A 95 2.64 14.65 10.67
CA PRO A 95 1.80 13.53 11.02
C PRO A 95 2.36 12.27 10.33
N ARG A 96 3.20 11.54 11.08
CA ARG A 96 3.86 10.29 10.69
C ARG A 96 2.91 9.08 10.58
N SER A 97 1.60 9.30 10.53
CA SER A 97 0.64 8.20 10.46
C SER A 97 0.53 7.69 9.03
N PHE A 98 0.84 6.41 8.86
CA PHE A 98 0.60 5.72 7.61
C PHE A 98 -0.90 5.79 7.25
N PRO A 99 -1.26 6.21 6.03
CA PRO A 99 -2.66 6.34 5.65
C PRO A 99 -3.36 4.97 5.71
N PRO A 100 -4.36 4.77 6.59
CA PRO A 100 -5.02 3.48 6.76
C PRO A 100 -5.58 2.87 5.47
N PRO A 101 -6.15 3.65 4.52
CA PRO A 101 -6.62 3.10 3.26
C PRO A 101 -5.49 2.51 2.40
N LEU A 102 -4.26 3.02 2.49
CA LEU A 102 -3.15 2.51 1.67
C LEU A 102 -2.68 1.11 2.11
N LEU A 103 -2.98 0.71 3.34
CA LEU A 103 -2.48 -0.53 3.95
C LEU A 103 -2.85 -1.81 3.19
N PRO A 104 -4.11 -2.04 2.79
CA PRO A 104 -4.47 -3.20 1.98
C PRO A 104 -3.64 -3.32 0.71
N TRP A 105 -3.36 -2.21 0.01
CA TRP A 105 -2.56 -2.20 -1.22
C TRP A 105 -1.12 -2.60 -0.99
N VAL A 106 -0.50 -2.07 0.06
CA VAL A 106 0.87 -2.44 0.44
C VAL A 106 0.92 -3.92 0.84
N LYS A 107 -0.05 -4.41 1.62
CA LYS A 107 -0.14 -5.82 1.99
C LYS A 107 -0.29 -6.73 0.77
N GLN A 108 -1.07 -6.34 -0.23
CA GLN A 108 -1.23 -7.11 -1.46
C GLN A 108 0.06 -7.13 -2.29
N LEU A 109 0.81 -6.03 -2.30
CA LEU A 109 2.15 -5.98 -2.89
C LEU A 109 3.12 -6.92 -2.16
N SER A 110 3.14 -6.90 -0.82
CA SER A 110 3.95 -7.81 -0.02
C SER A 110 3.60 -9.27 -0.29
N TYR A 111 2.30 -9.58 -0.40
CA TYR A 111 1.80 -10.90 -0.75
C TYR A 111 2.35 -11.37 -2.11
N PHE A 112 2.25 -10.55 -3.15
CA PHE A 112 2.83 -10.85 -4.46
C PHE A 112 4.35 -11.11 -4.36
N LEU A 113 5.11 -10.24 -3.70
CA LEU A 113 6.57 -10.32 -3.62
C LEU A 113 7.10 -11.55 -2.86
N MET A 114 6.29 -12.12 -1.96
CA MET A 114 6.59 -13.35 -1.23
C MET A 114 6.64 -14.57 -2.16
N HIS A 115 5.87 -14.57 -3.26
CA HIS A 115 5.85 -15.68 -4.23
C HIS A 115 7.03 -15.68 -5.20
N PHE A 116 7.82 -14.60 -5.25
CA PHE A 116 8.93 -14.43 -6.19
C PHE A 116 10.21 -14.01 -5.45
N PRO A 117 10.78 -14.85 -4.58
CA PRO A 117 11.93 -14.49 -3.74
C PRO A 117 13.21 -14.18 -4.53
N ASP A 118 13.29 -14.62 -5.79
CA ASP A 118 14.50 -14.51 -6.59
C ASP A 118 14.89 -13.07 -6.90
N VAL A 119 16.16 -12.75 -6.64
CA VAL A 119 16.77 -11.43 -6.83
C VAL A 119 16.86 -11.03 -8.31
N HIS A 120 16.77 -11.99 -9.23
CA HIS A 120 16.89 -11.74 -10.69
C HIS A 120 15.56 -11.81 -11.44
N SER A 121 14.44 -11.88 -10.71
CA SER A 121 13.10 -11.97 -11.31
C SER A 121 12.65 -10.66 -12.01
N GLY A 122 13.40 -9.57 -11.94
CA GLY A 122 13.04 -8.28 -12.55
C GLY A 122 11.96 -7.49 -11.78
N ILE A 123 11.56 -7.97 -10.60
CA ILE A 123 10.58 -7.31 -9.72
C ILE A 123 11.24 -6.40 -8.68
N ASP A 124 12.56 -6.16 -8.77
CA ASP A 124 13.26 -5.21 -7.89
C ASP A 124 12.61 -3.83 -7.80
N PRO A 125 12.06 -3.24 -8.89
CA PRO A 125 11.35 -1.97 -8.78
C PRO A 125 10.16 -2.04 -7.83
N LEU A 126 9.47 -3.18 -7.76
CA LEU A 126 8.35 -3.42 -6.86
C LEU A 126 8.80 -3.58 -5.40
N ARG A 127 9.94 -4.22 -5.14
CA ARG A 127 10.54 -4.29 -3.79
C ARG A 127 10.95 -2.91 -3.28
N ARG A 128 11.54 -2.09 -4.15
CA ARG A 128 11.87 -0.69 -3.84
C ARG A 128 10.62 0.12 -3.56
N LEU A 129 9.57 -0.06 -4.35
CA LEU A 129 8.28 0.58 -4.16
C LEU A 129 7.68 0.22 -2.79
N GLU A 130 7.60 -1.07 -2.45
CA GLU A 130 7.14 -1.53 -1.13
C GLU A 130 7.95 -0.89 0.00
N THR A 131 9.29 -0.92 -0.10
CA THR A 131 10.18 -0.30 0.90
C THR A 131 9.91 1.20 1.05
N ASN A 132 9.67 1.91 -0.04
CA ASN A 132 9.35 3.34 -0.01
C ASN A 132 7.98 3.62 0.62
N LEU A 133 7.00 2.75 0.41
CA LEU A 133 5.67 2.86 1.00
C LEU A 133 5.70 2.54 2.51
N LEU A 134 6.49 1.53 2.92
CA LEU A 134 6.66 1.14 4.32
C LEU A 134 7.62 2.07 5.10
N SER A 135 8.64 2.63 4.47
CA SER A 135 9.53 3.60 5.13
C SER A 135 8.82 4.91 5.47
N ARG A 136 7.65 5.15 4.85
CA ARG A 136 6.72 6.21 5.22
C ARG A 136 5.80 5.83 6.38
N SER A 137 5.82 4.57 6.83
CA SER A 137 4.88 4.01 7.81
C SER A 137 5.44 3.81 9.22
N ILE A 138 6.75 3.93 9.44
CA ILE A 138 7.39 3.46 10.68
C ILE A 138 8.05 4.60 11.46
N PRO A 139 7.54 5.00 12.66
CA PRO A 139 8.42 5.30 13.78
C PRO A 139 9.03 3.98 14.27
N ALA A 140 10.35 3.94 14.43
CA ALA A 140 11.15 2.75 14.71
C ALA A 140 10.69 1.94 15.95
N SER A 141 9.68 1.09 15.80
CA SER A 141 9.33 0.01 16.73
C SER A 141 8.08 -0.71 16.21
N ILE A 142 8.26 -1.81 15.49
CA ILE A 142 7.47 -3.06 15.53
C ILE A 142 7.99 -3.90 14.35
N PRO A 143 8.69 -5.02 14.59
CA PRO A 143 9.10 -5.91 13.51
C PRO A 143 7.87 -6.60 12.93
N PHE A 144 7.71 -6.49 11.60
CA PHE A 144 6.72 -7.23 10.84
C PHE A 144 7.13 -8.71 10.81
N GLN A 145 6.39 -9.57 11.51
CA GLN A 145 6.61 -11.01 11.55
C GLN A 145 5.71 -11.69 10.49
N PRO A 146 6.27 -12.34 9.46
CA PRO A 146 5.50 -12.97 8.37
C PRO A 146 4.81 -14.30 8.75
N GLU A 147 4.94 -14.76 10.01
CA GLU A 147 4.49 -16.08 10.47
C GLU A 147 2.95 -16.24 10.62
N MET A 148 2.16 -15.17 10.53
CA MET A 148 0.73 -15.21 10.87
C MET A 148 -0.20 -15.66 9.73
N LEU A 149 0.31 -15.98 8.54
CA LEU A 149 -0.53 -16.41 7.40
C LEU A 149 -0.67 -17.93 7.23
N LEU A 150 -0.05 -18.75 8.09
CA LEU A 150 -0.04 -20.22 7.92
C LEU A 150 -1.00 -21.01 8.81
N CYS A 151 -1.90 -20.37 9.56
CA CYS A 151 -2.79 -21.09 10.47
C CYS A 151 -4.29 -20.82 10.23
N ARG A 152 -4.81 -21.29 9.08
CA ARG A 152 -6.23 -21.67 8.98
C ARG A 152 -6.51 -22.53 7.74
N SER A 153 -6.06 -23.78 7.76
CA SER A 153 -6.60 -24.83 6.90
C SER A 153 -6.43 -26.19 7.55
N SER A 154 -7.39 -26.55 8.41
CA SER A 154 -7.82 -27.94 8.58
C SER A 154 -9.15 -27.94 9.30
N SER A 155 -10.24 -27.86 8.54
CA SER A 155 -11.53 -28.32 9.01
C SER A 155 -12.24 -29.05 7.86
N LYS A 156 -12.33 -30.37 8.05
CA LYS A 156 -13.26 -31.33 7.46
C LYS A 156 -13.18 -31.62 5.95
N MET A 157 -12.61 -32.80 5.66
CA MET A 157 -13.24 -33.76 4.73
C MET A 157 -12.87 -35.17 5.19
N SER A 158 -13.75 -35.80 5.98
CA SER A 158 -13.76 -37.25 6.14
C SER A 158 -15.04 -37.73 5.48
N GLN A 159 -14.94 -38.06 4.19
CA GLN A 159 -15.97 -38.78 3.47
C GLN A 159 -15.85 -40.27 3.81
N SER A 160 -17.00 -40.83 4.18
CA SER A 160 -17.52 -42.17 3.88
C SER A 160 -16.57 -43.15 3.15
N SER A 161 -16.41 -44.34 3.73
CA SER A 161 -16.43 -45.59 2.94
C SER A 161 -16.66 -46.82 3.83
N ARG A 162 -17.78 -47.50 3.49
CA ARG A 162 -18.17 -48.89 3.73
C ARG A 162 -18.59 -49.34 5.13
#